data_AF-A0A7W1P8I3-F1
#
_entry.id   AF-A0A7W1P8I3-F1
#
_cell.length_a   1.000
_cell.length_b   1.000
_cell.length_c   1.000
_cell.angle_alpha   90.00
_cell.angle_beta   90.00
_cell.angle_gamma   90.00
#
_symmetry.space_group_name_H-M   'P 1'
#
loop_
_entity.id
_entity.type
_entity.pdbx_description
1 polymer ?
#
loop_
_entity_poly.entity_id
_entity_poly.type
_entity_poly.pdbx_seq_one_letter_code
_entity_poly.pdbx_strand_id
1 'polypeptide(L)'
;GTEGKLAEALAVYRKALAADPKMVDAHLGAGRTLDLTGQHAEARRHFATAIELAAPAAKAQAQIAMAVSYAFEGKAADAATFYEKVFAARVAQGNANSAAGTANAMARVYLESGDLANAEKWYRTGYDTSKQIPKLTPAQTDLWQMRWLHAQARIAARHGNTADARRHAAALKALLDKGENEDERPQLQYLLGYIALEAGEYDTAIAELEKGYVTDSFVLGLIARAYEKKADTAKATEYYRKVMAATTHSINTAFSQQWAREYLKQP
;
A
#
# COMPACT_ATOMS: atom_id res chain seq x y z
N GLY A 1 -6.06 22.05 -10.64
CA GLY A 1 -5.35 21.20 -9.67
C GLY A 1 -5.91 19.79 -9.69
N THR A 2 -5.29 18.86 -8.95
CA THR A 2 -5.78 17.46 -8.81
C THR A 2 -7.16 17.39 -8.17
N GLU A 3 -7.44 18.26 -7.19
CA GLU A 3 -8.77 18.40 -6.58
C GLU A 3 -9.87 18.67 -7.60
N GLY A 4 -9.63 19.57 -8.56
CA GLY A 4 -10.59 19.86 -9.64
C GLY A 4 -10.86 18.64 -10.53
N LYS A 5 -9.83 17.87 -10.86
CA LYS A 5 -9.98 16.63 -11.65
C LYS A 5 -10.77 15.55 -10.90
N LEU A 6 -10.56 15.44 -9.58
CA LEU A 6 -11.33 14.52 -8.73
C LEU A 6 -12.80 14.96 -8.64
N ALA A 7 -13.08 16.25 -8.49
CA ALA A 7 -14.44 16.78 -8.49
C ALA A 7 -15.17 16.51 -9.82
N GLU A 8 -14.50 16.74 -10.95
CA GLU A 8 -15.02 16.43 -12.29
C GLU A 8 -15.31 14.93 -12.46
N ALA A 9 -14.38 14.07 -12.02
CA ALA A 9 -14.57 12.61 -12.06
C ALA A 9 -15.79 12.17 -11.24
N LEU A 10 -15.95 12.70 -10.02
CA LEU A 10 -17.13 12.40 -9.19
C LEU A 10 -18.43 12.83 -9.87
N ALA A 11 -18.44 13.99 -10.53
CA ALA A 11 -19.60 14.46 -11.29
C ALA A 11 -19.95 13.52 -12.45
N VAL A 12 -18.95 12.98 -13.15
CA VAL A 12 -19.15 11.99 -14.22
C VAL A 12 -19.75 10.70 -13.65
N TYR A 13 -19.20 10.16 -12.56
CA TYR A 13 -19.74 8.95 -11.94
C TYR A 13 -21.16 9.15 -11.41
N ARG A 14 -21.48 10.34 -10.86
CA ARG A 14 -22.84 10.68 -10.44
C ARG A 14 -23.83 10.70 -11.61
N LYS A 15 -23.43 11.23 -12.77
CA LYS A 15 -24.25 11.17 -13.99
C LYS A 15 -24.44 9.73 -14.48
N ALA A 16 -23.39 8.91 -14.46
CA ALA A 16 -23.48 7.50 -14.82
C ALA A 16 -24.44 6.75 -13.90
N LEU A 17 -24.38 6.97 -12.59
CA LEU A 17 -25.27 6.35 -11.61
C LEU A 17 -26.72 6.86 -11.69
N ALA A 18 -26.94 8.10 -12.16
CA ALA A 18 -28.29 8.60 -12.43
C ALA A 18 -28.92 7.90 -13.65
N ALA A 19 -28.11 7.52 -14.64
CA ALA A 19 -28.56 6.77 -15.81
C ALA A 19 -28.71 5.27 -15.54
N ASP A 20 -27.76 4.67 -14.81
CA ASP A 20 -27.78 3.29 -14.37
C ASP A 20 -27.32 3.16 -12.90
N PRO A 21 -28.27 3.07 -11.94
CA PRO A 21 -27.95 2.90 -10.53
C PRO A 21 -27.28 1.57 -10.18
N LYS A 22 -27.18 0.62 -11.13
CA LYS A 22 -26.55 -0.69 -10.91
C LYS A 22 -25.17 -0.82 -11.55
N MET A 23 -24.63 0.26 -12.11
CA MET A 23 -23.33 0.25 -12.77
C MET A 23 -22.20 0.11 -11.74
N VAL A 24 -21.67 -1.11 -11.59
CA VAL A 24 -20.62 -1.46 -10.62
C VAL A 24 -19.38 -0.56 -10.77
N ASP A 25 -18.91 -0.34 -12.00
CA ASP A 25 -17.73 0.49 -12.26
C ASP A 25 -17.93 1.95 -11.84
N ALA A 26 -19.15 2.47 -11.98
CA ALA A 26 -19.47 3.84 -11.55
C ALA A 26 -19.51 3.95 -10.02
N HIS A 27 -20.00 2.93 -9.31
CA HIS A 27 -19.87 2.85 -7.85
C HIS A 27 -18.41 2.75 -7.41
N LEU A 28 -17.58 1.92 -8.06
CA LEU A 28 -16.15 1.83 -7.76
C LEU A 28 -15.43 3.16 -8.01
N GLY A 29 -15.72 3.80 -9.13
CA GLY A 29 -15.17 5.11 -9.48
C GLY A 29 -15.53 6.19 -8.46
N ALA A 30 -16.83 6.34 -8.17
CA ALA A 30 -17.31 7.29 -7.17
C ALA A 30 -16.66 7.06 -5.80
N GLY A 31 -16.63 5.80 -5.33
CA GLY A 31 -16.03 5.47 -4.04
C GLY A 31 -14.55 5.82 -3.96
N ARG A 32 -13.76 5.49 -5.00
CA ARG A 32 -12.32 5.82 -5.03
C ARG A 32 -12.08 7.33 -4.99
N THR A 33 -12.87 8.09 -5.75
CA THR A 33 -12.78 9.55 -5.77
C THR A 33 -13.17 10.17 -4.43
N LEU A 34 -14.20 9.63 -3.77
CA LEU A 34 -14.62 10.07 -2.43
C LEU A 34 -13.54 9.81 -1.39
N ASP A 35 -12.89 8.62 -1.40
CA ASP A 35 -11.78 8.33 -0.50
C ASP A 35 -10.60 9.30 -0.69
N LEU A 36 -10.19 9.54 -1.94
CA LEU A 36 -9.09 10.47 -2.25
C LEU A 36 -9.38 11.92 -1.83
N THR A 37 -10.65 12.25 -1.59
CA THR A 37 -11.10 13.57 -1.12
C THR A 37 -11.54 13.59 0.35
N GLY A 38 -11.27 12.52 1.11
CA GLY A 38 -11.55 12.43 2.55
C GLY A 38 -12.98 12.00 2.92
N GLN A 39 -13.84 11.75 1.93
CA GLN A 39 -15.25 11.39 2.14
C GLN A 39 -15.44 9.86 2.33
N HIS A 40 -14.68 9.28 3.27
CA HIS A 40 -14.54 7.83 3.42
C HIS A 40 -15.85 7.09 3.72
N ALA A 41 -16.72 7.67 4.55
CA ALA A 41 -18.00 7.05 4.88
C ALA A 41 -18.92 6.93 3.65
N GLU A 42 -18.96 7.96 2.79
CA GLU A 42 -19.73 7.92 1.54
C GLU A 42 -19.08 6.97 0.53
N ALA A 43 -17.74 6.95 0.46
CA ALA A 43 -16.99 6.02 -0.37
C ALA A 43 -17.38 4.56 -0.07
N ARG A 44 -17.41 4.19 1.21
CA ARG A 44 -17.79 2.85 1.65
C ARG A 44 -19.23 2.48 1.30
N ARG A 45 -20.17 3.44 1.26
CA ARG A 45 -21.53 3.16 0.78
C ARG A 45 -21.51 2.74 -0.69
N HIS A 46 -20.77 3.46 -1.53
CA HIS A 46 -20.61 3.06 -2.93
C HIS A 46 -19.92 1.70 -3.08
N PHE A 47 -18.87 1.42 -2.30
CA PHE A 47 -18.22 0.11 -2.35
C PHE A 47 -19.13 -1.02 -1.85
N ALA A 48 -19.96 -0.80 -0.84
CA ALA A 48 -20.93 -1.79 -0.39
C ALA A 48 -21.91 -2.15 -1.51
N THR A 49 -22.48 -1.14 -2.18
CA THR A 49 -23.35 -1.36 -3.34
C THR A 49 -22.61 -2.07 -4.48
N ALA A 50 -21.35 -1.70 -4.77
CA ALA A 50 -20.55 -2.40 -5.77
C ALA A 50 -20.32 -3.89 -5.40
N ILE A 51 -20.11 -4.22 -4.12
CA ILE A 51 -19.96 -5.59 -3.64
C ILE A 51 -21.25 -6.40 -3.79
N GLU A 52 -22.41 -5.78 -3.60
CA GLU A 52 -23.73 -6.39 -3.75
C GLU A 52 -24.07 -6.68 -5.21
N LEU A 53 -23.74 -5.73 -6.11
CA LEU A 53 -24.07 -5.80 -7.53
C LEU A 53 -23.06 -6.61 -8.36
N ALA A 54 -21.80 -6.71 -7.91
CA ALA A 54 -20.74 -7.34 -8.68
C ALA A 54 -20.97 -8.84 -8.88
N ALA A 55 -20.72 -9.31 -10.12
CA ALA A 55 -20.56 -10.72 -10.40
C ALA A 55 -19.41 -11.32 -9.56
N PRO A 56 -19.43 -12.64 -9.26
CA PRO A 56 -18.41 -13.28 -8.41
C PRO A 56 -16.95 -12.97 -8.79
N ALA A 57 -16.65 -12.90 -10.09
CA ALA A 57 -15.31 -12.57 -10.59
C ALA A 57 -14.87 -11.12 -10.30
N ALA A 58 -15.81 -10.17 -10.26
CA ALA A 58 -15.53 -8.75 -10.01
C ALA A 58 -15.62 -8.36 -8.52
N LYS A 59 -16.25 -9.21 -7.69
CA LYS A 59 -16.46 -8.94 -6.26
C LYS A 59 -15.16 -8.70 -5.49
N ALA A 60 -14.07 -9.38 -5.88
CA ALA A 60 -12.76 -9.19 -5.25
C ALA A 60 -12.23 -7.76 -5.40
N GLN A 61 -12.48 -7.11 -6.54
CA GLN A 61 -12.04 -5.73 -6.77
C GLN A 61 -12.75 -4.74 -5.84
N ALA A 62 -14.07 -4.90 -5.68
CA ALA A 62 -14.87 -4.05 -4.79
C ALA A 62 -14.52 -4.28 -3.30
N GLN A 63 -14.24 -5.53 -2.91
CA GLN A 63 -13.76 -5.84 -1.57
C GLN A 63 -12.37 -5.26 -1.29
N ILE A 64 -11.44 -5.29 -2.25
CA ILE A 64 -10.13 -4.63 -2.11
C ILE A 64 -10.30 -3.11 -1.97
N ALA A 65 -11.18 -2.49 -2.77
CA ALA A 65 -11.43 -1.05 -2.68
C ALA A 65 -12.01 -0.67 -1.30
N MET A 66 -12.95 -1.46 -0.77
CA MET A 66 -13.44 -1.30 0.60
C MET A 66 -12.32 -1.44 1.64
N ALA A 67 -11.43 -2.42 1.48
CA ALA A 67 -10.31 -2.62 2.40
C ALA A 67 -9.35 -1.40 2.41
N VAL A 68 -9.03 -0.86 1.23
CA VAL A 68 -8.20 0.35 1.10
C VAL A 68 -8.92 1.56 1.71
N SER A 69 -10.24 1.68 1.57
CA SER A 69 -11.02 2.77 2.20
C SER A 69 -10.86 2.78 3.72
N TYR A 70 -10.88 1.60 4.37
CA TYR A 70 -10.61 1.52 5.81
C TYR A 70 -9.16 1.87 6.16
N ALA A 71 -8.20 1.59 5.27
CA ALA A 71 -6.81 1.98 5.48
C ALA A 71 -6.60 3.51 5.47
N PHE A 72 -7.43 4.29 4.75
CA PHE A 72 -7.37 5.76 4.80
C PHE A 72 -7.67 6.31 6.21
N GLU A 73 -8.40 5.56 7.03
CA GLU A 73 -8.69 5.92 8.42
C GLU A 73 -7.83 5.12 9.43
N GLY A 74 -6.80 4.38 8.98
CA GLY A 74 -5.98 3.53 9.84
C GLY A 74 -6.72 2.35 10.49
N LYS A 75 -7.92 2.00 10.00
CA LYS A 75 -8.77 0.94 10.56
C LYS A 75 -8.34 -0.45 10.07
N ALA A 76 -7.22 -0.93 10.59
CA ALA A 76 -6.58 -2.16 10.11
C ALA A 76 -7.46 -3.42 10.22
N ALA A 77 -8.19 -3.59 11.33
CA ALA A 77 -9.05 -4.76 11.53
C ALA A 77 -10.22 -4.79 10.54
N ASP A 78 -10.83 -3.63 10.26
CA ASP A 78 -11.90 -3.52 9.27
C ASP A 78 -11.36 -3.78 7.85
N ALA A 79 -10.19 -3.23 7.51
CA ALA A 79 -9.54 -3.51 6.24
C ALA A 79 -9.24 -5.01 6.06
N ALA A 80 -8.71 -5.66 7.11
CA ALA A 80 -8.39 -7.08 7.11
C ALA A 80 -9.63 -7.94 6.85
N THR A 81 -10.79 -7.61 7.41
CA THR A 81 -12.04 -8.34 7.17
C THR A 81 -12.36 -8.50 5.67
N PHE A 82 -12.08 -7.48 4.86
CA PHE A 82 -12.31 -7.55 3.41
C PHE A 82 -11.19 -8.25 2.66
N TYR A 83 -9.93 -8.06 3.07
CA TYR A 83 -8.82 -8.81 2.49
C TYR A 83 -8.91 -10.32 2.78
N GLU A 84 -9.36 -10.74 3.96
CA GLU A 84 -9.57 -12.14 4.32
C GLU A 84 -10.59 -12.80 3.41
N LYS A 85 -11.70 -12.12 3.11
CA LYS A 85 -12.71 -12.61 2.14
C LYS A 85 -12.08 -12.84 0.75
N VAL A 86 -11.26 -11.90 0.29
CA VAL A 86 -10.58 -11.98 -1.01
C VAL A 86 -9.52 -13.07 -1.01
N PHE A 87 -8.77 -13.21 0.08
CA PHE A 87 -7.78 -14.26 0.26
C PHE A 87 -8.43 -15.64 0.20
N ALA A 88 -9.47 -15.87 1.02
CA ALA A 88 -10.19 -17.14 1.07
C ALA A 88 -10.78 -17.52 -0.30
N ALA A 89 -11.38 -16.56 -1.01
CA ALA A 89 -11.91 -16.78 -2.36
C ALA A 89 -10.81 -17.20 -3.36
N ARG A 90 -9.64 -16.53 -3.33
CA ARG A 90 -8.51 -16.84 -4.22
C ARG A 90 -7.89 -18.21 -3.90
N VAL A 91 -7.81 -18.58 -2.62
CA VAL A 91 -7.38 -19.91 -2.19
C VAL A 91 -8.35 -20.98 -2.70
N ALA A 92 -9.67 -20.78 -2.53
CA ALA A 92 -10.69 -21.71 -3.02
C ALA A 92 -10.66 -21.89 -4.54
N GLN A 93 -10.20 -20.88 -5.28
CA GLN A 93 -10.00 -20.92 -6.74
C GLN A 93 -8.66 -21.56 -7.15
N GLY A 94 -7.81 -21.98 -6.21
CA GLY A 94 -6.46 -22.48 -6.51
C GLY A 94 -5.50 -21.40 -7.03
N ASN A 95 -5.83 -20.11 -6.88
CA ASN A 95 -5.02 -18.99 -7.35
C ASN A 95 -4.02 -18.55 -6.27
N ALA A 96 -3.05 -19.41 -5.99
CA ALA A 96 -2.03 -19.20 -4.94
C ALA A 96 -1.27 -17.88 -5.12
N ASN A 97 -0.94 -17.49 -6.36
CA ASN A 97 -0.21 -16.25 -6.63
C ASN A 97 -1.00 -15.02 -6.18
N SER A 98 -2.29 -14.94 -6.55
CA SER A 98 -3.13 -13.82 -6.16
C SER A 98 -3.46 -13.85 -4.67
N ALA A 99 -3.64 -15.04 -4.08
CA ALA A 99 -3.87 -15.20 -2.64
C ALA A 99 -2.66 -14.69 -1.83
N ALA A 100 -1.44 -15.09 -2.21
CA ALA A 100 -0.21 -14.61 -1.59
C ALA A 100 -0.07 -13.07 -1.67
N GLY A 101 -0.43 -12.49 -2.82
CA GLY A 101 -0.49 -11.03 -2.99
C GLY A 101 -1.51 -10.35 -2.06
N THR A 102 -2.70 -10.94 -1.87
CA THR A 102 -3.71 -10.42 -0.92
C THR A 102 -3.19 -10.43 0.51
N ALA A 103 -2.55 -11.53 0.93
CA ALA A 103 -1.99 -11.66 2.27
C ALA A 103 -0.92 -10.58 2.53
N ASN A 104 -0.05 -10.31 1.55
CA ASN A 104 0.94 -9.24 1.63
C ASN A 104 0.31 -7.84 1.70
N ALA A 105 -0.80 -7.60 0.98
CA ALA A 105 -1.53 -6.33 1.02
C ALA A 105 -2.17 -6.10 2.41
N MET A 106 -2.80 -7.12 2.98
CA MET A 106 -3.34 -7.06 4.34
C MET A 106 -2.24 -6.85 5.40
N ALA A 107 -1.14 -7.60 5.29
CA ALA A 107 0.02 -7.41 6.16
C ALA A 107 0.59 -6.00 6.05
N ARG A 108 0.56 -5.39 4.86
CA ARG A 108 0.98 -4.00 4.66
C ARG A 108 0.10 -3.04 5.47
N VAL A 109 -1.21 -3.25 5.50
CA VAL A 109 -2.12 -2.41 6.30
C VAL A 109 -1.81 -2.54 7.79
N TYR A 110 -1.61 -3.77 8.29
CA TYR A 110 -1.21 -3.98 9.69
C TYR A 110 0.13 -3.32 10.03
N LEU A 111 1.13 -3.45 9.15
CA LEU A 111 2.46 -2.87 9.35
C LEU A 111 2.37 -1.35 9.51
N GLU A 112 1.71 -0.66 8.59
CA GLU A 112 1.66 0.81 8.64
C GLU A 112 0.73 1.32 9.74
N SER A 113 -0.22 0.50 10.20
CA SER A 113 -1.05 0.81 11.38
C SER A 113 -0.37 0.49 12.72
N GLY A 114 0.84 -0.11 12.69
CA GLY A 114 1.63 -0.42 13.89
C GLY A 114 1.37 -1.79 14.53
N ASP A 115 0.48 -2.61 13.97
CA ASP A 115 0.25 -3.98 14.43
C ASP A 115 1.26 -4.93 13.78
N LEU A 116 2.49 -4.93 14.32
CA LEU A 116 3.61 -5.67 13.77
C LEU A 116 3.42 -7.19 13.85
N ALA A 117 2.68 -7.67 14.85
CA ALA A 117 2.41 -9.10 15.04
C ALA A 117 1.50 -9.64 13.92
N ASN A 118 0.39 -8.95 13.62
CA ASN A 118 -0.46 -9.35 12.50
C ASN A 118 0.21 -9.09 11.15
N ALA A 119 1.03 -8.05 11.03
CA ALA A 119 1.83 -7.83 9.83
C ALA A 119 2.76 -9.03 9.54
N GLU A 120 3.51 -9.49 10.54
CA GLU A 120 4.40 -10.65 10.39
C GLU A 120 3.62 -11.92 10.04
N LYS A 121 2.53 -12.19 10.78
CA LYS A 121 1.65 -13.33 10.53
C LYS A 121 1.23 -13.39 9.06
N TRP A 122 0.70 -12.29 8.53
CA TRP A 122 0.14 -12.27 7.19
C TRP A 122 1.18 -12.19 6.08
N TYR A 123 2.34 -11.56 6.30
CA TYR A 123 3.46 -11.64 5.35
C TYR A 123 4.02 -13.06 5.26
N ARG A 124 4.15 -13.76 6.40
CA ARG A 124 4.53 -15.17 6.42
C ARG A 124 3.50 -16.03 5.70
N THR A 125 2.20 -15.82 5.96
CA THR A 125 1.12 -16.50 5.22
C THR A 125 1.22 -16.25 3.72
N GLY A 126 1.54 -15.03 3.29
CA GLY A 126 1.75 -14.72 1.87
C GLY A 126 2.90 -15.53 1.26
N TYR A 127 4.06 -15.54 1.93
CA TYR A 127 5.23 -16.30 1.50
C TYR A 127 5.01 -17.82 1.51
N ASP A 128 4.29 -18.36 2.50
CA ASP A 128 3.98 -19.79 2.53
C ASP A 128 2.95 -20.17 1.46
N THR A 129 1.98 -19.29 1.19
CA THR A 129 1.01 -19.49 0.10
C THR A 129 1.70 -19.44 -1.26
N SER A 130 2.73 -18.60 -1.45
CA SER A 130 3.42 -18.53 -2.73
C SER A 130 4.17 -19.82 -3.09
N LYS A 131 4.53 -20.66 -2.11
CA LYS A 131 5.13 -21.99 -2.35
C LYS A 131 4.17 -22.96 -3.03
N GLN A 132 2.87 -22.67 -3.04
CA GLN A 132 1.85 -23.47 -3.71
C GLN A 132 1.65 -23.05 -5.18
N ILE A 133 2.36 -22.02 -5.66
CA ILE A 133 2.28 -21.61 -7.06
C ILE A 133 2.94 -22.68 -7.94
N PRO A 134 2.22 -23.27 -8.91
CA PRO A 134 2.78 -24.33 -9.73
C PRO A 134 3.86 -23.77 -10.66
N LYS A 135 4.97 -24.51 -10.79
CA LYS A 135 6.04 -24.26 -11.78
C LYS A 135 6.67 -22.86 -11.66
N LEU A 136 6.93 -22.38 -10.44
CA LEU A 136 7.73 -21.18 -10.25
C LEU A 136 9.13 -21.36 -10.86
N THR A 137 9.58 -20.35 -11.62
CA THR A 137 10.99 -20.28 -12.02
C THR A 137 11.87 -19.94 -10.81
N PRO A 138 13.19 -20.17 -10.88
CA PRO A 138 14.12 -19.69 -9.86
C PRO A 138 13.98 -18.18 -9.59
N ALA A 139 13.94 -17.37 -10.64
CA ALA A 139 13.72 -15.92 -10.54
C ALA A 139 12.44 -15.55 -9.79
N GLN A 140 11.32 -16.24 -10.06
CA GLN A 140 10.06 -15.99 -9.36
C GLN A 140 10.08 -16.47 -7.91
N THR A 141 10.81 -17.55 -7.62
CA THR A 141 11.03 -18.03 -6.25
C THR A 141 11.85 -17.01 -5.45
N ASP A 142 12.92 -16.50 -6.05
CA ASP A 142 13.75 -15.44 -5.48
C ASP A 142 12.92 -14.16 -5.28
N LEU A 143 12.03 -13.80 -6.20
CA LEU A 143 11.14 -12.64 -6.03
C LEU A 143 10.24 -12.77 -4.79
N TRP A 144 9.66 -13.95 -4.54
CA TRP A 144 8.88 -14.18 -3.32
C TRP A 144 9.73 -14.16 -2.05
N GLN A 145 10.95 -14.69 -2.10
CA GLN A 145 11.92 -14.60 -1.01
C GLN A 145 12.32 -13.13 -0.73
N MET A 146 12.55 -12.34 -1.78
CA MET A 146 12.86 -10.91 -1.66
C MET A 146 11.70 -10.14 -1.01
N ARG A 147 10.45 -10.40 -1.41
CA ARG A 147 9.27 -9.81 -0.77
C ARG A 147 9.17 -10.15 0.72
N TRP A 148 9.51 -11.39 1.10
CA TRP A 148 9.54 -11.81 2.50
C TRP A 148 10.66 -11.12 3.28
N LEU A 149 11.88 -11.10 2.76
CA LEU A 149 13.02 -10.38 3.36
C LEU A 149 12.70 -8.89 3.52
N HIS A 150 12.05 -8.30 2.52
CA HIS A 150 11.62 -6.91 2.56
C HIS A 150 10.59 -6.65 3.69
N ALA A 151 9.66 -7.58 3.92
CA ALA A 151 8.72 -7.49 5.03
C ALA A 151 9.43 -7.63 6.38
N GLN A 152 10.28 -8.65 6.55
CA GLN A 152 11.05 -8.87 7.77
C GLN A 152 11.91 -7.65 8.12
N ALA A 153 12.59 -7.07 7.13
CA ALA A 153 13.41 -5.88 7.33
C ALA A 153 12.61 -4.68 7.85
N ARG A 154 11.43 -4.40 7.26
CA ARG A 154 10.56 -3.29 7.72
C ARG A 154 9.98 -3.55 9.10
N ILE A 155 9.58 -4.79 9.40
CA ILE A 155 9.08 -5.17 10.74
C ILE A 155 10.19 -4.99 11.78
N ALA A 156 11.40 -5.48 11.51
CA ALA A 156 12.56 -5.32 12.39
C ALA A 156 12.89 -3.84 12.62
N ALA A 157 12.88 -3.02 11.56
CA ALA A 157 13.11 -1.58 11.66
C ALA A 157 12.05 -0.91 12.56
N ARG A 158 10.77 -1.26 12.40
CA ARG A 158 9.66 -0.74 13.22
C ARG A 158 9.69 -1.22 14.68
N HIS A 159 10.37 -2.33 14.96
CA HIS A 159 10.69 -2.77 16.32
C HIS A 159 11.93 -2.05 16.90
N GLY A 160 12.60 -1.17 16.15
CA GLY A 160 13.86 -0.54 16.55
C GLY A 160 15.08 -1.47 16.43
N ASN A 161 14.94 -2.64 15.81
CA ASN A 161 16.04 -3.59 15.59
C ASN A 161 16.72 -3.32 14.25
N THR A 162 17.46 -2.22 14.16
CA THR A 162 18.16 -1.79 12.94
C THR A 162 19.18 -2.82 12.45
N ALA A 163 19.83 -3.55 13.36
CA ALA A 163 20.81 -4.57 12.99
C ALA A 163 20.18 -5.73 12.21
N ASP A 164 19.06 -6.27 12.70
CA ASP A 164 18.34 -7.34 12.00
C ASP A 164 17.68 -6.82 10.71
N ALA A 165 17.17 -5.58 10.72
CA ALA A 165 16.63 -4.95 9.52
C ALA A 165 17.67 -4.87 8.39
N ARG A 166 18.89 -4.42 8.71
CA ARG A 166 20.01 -4.36 7.75
C ARG A 166 20.46 -5.76 7.31
N ARG A 167 20.42 -6.75 8.20
CA ARG A 167 20.72 -8.15 7.84
C ARG A 167 19.76 -8.66 6.76
N HIS A 168 18.46 -8.42 6.93
CA HIS A 168 17.46 -8.80 5.94
C HIS A 168 17.61 -8.03 4.61
N ALA A 169 17.92 -6.73 4.66
CA ALA A 169 18.20 -5.95 3.46
C ALA A 169 19.45 -6.45 2.70
N ALA A 170 20.51 -6.83 3.41
CA ALA A 170 21.71 -7.42 2.81
C ALA A 170 21.42 -8.77 2.14
N ALA A 171 20.60 -9.62 2.77
CA ALA A 171 20.14 -10.87 2.16
C ALA A 171 19.30 -10.62 0.89
N LEU A 172 18.44 -9.60 0.90
CA LEU A 172 17.67 -9.19 -0.29
C LEU A 172 18.61 -8.73 -1.40
N LYS A 173 19.58 -7.88 -1.08
CA LYS A 173 20.61 -7.42 -2.03
C LYS A 173 21.38 -8.59 -2.64
N ALA A 174 21.75 -9.59 -1.86
CA ALA A 174 22.46 -10.77 -2.36
C ALA A 174 21.63 -11.58 -3.39
N LEU A 175 20.28 -11.58 -3.27
CA LEU A 175 19.41 -12.17 -4.30
C LEU A 175 19.35 -11.30 -5.56
N LEU A 176 19.31 -9.97 -5.41
CA LEU A 176 19.37 -9.03 -6.53
C LEU A 176 20.67 -9.13 -7.32
N ASP A 177 21.81 -9.27 -6.64
CA ASP A 177 23.13 -9.33 -7.27
C ASP A 177 23.31 -10.58 -8.16
N LYS A 178 22.38 -11.55 -8.13
CA LYS A 178 22.32 -12.66 -9.10
C LYS A 178 21.90 -12.21 -10.51
N GLY A 179 21.29 -11.02 -10.65
CA GLY A 179 20.92 -10.40 -11.92
C GLY A 179 19.54 -10.79 -12.50
N GLU A 180 18.81 -11.74 -11.91
CA GLU A 180 17.52 -12.22 -12.45
C GLU A 180 16.32 -11.30 -12.15
N ASN A 181 16.46 -10.38 -11.20
CA ASN A 181 15.38 -9.48 -10.72
C ASN A 181 15.86 -8.02 -10.65
N GLU A 182 16.71 -7.58 -11.59
CA GLU A 182 17.29 -6.22 -11.62
C GLU A 182 16.25 -5.08 -11.54
N ASP A 183 15.05 -5.29 -12.08
CA ASP A 183 13.94 -4.33 -12.03
C ASP A 183 13.46 -4.03 -10.59
N GLU A 184 13.82 -4.88 -9.62
CA GLU A 184 13.50 -4.70 -8.20
C GLU A 184 14.56 -3.88 -7.45
N ARG A 185 15.58 -3.36 -8.13
CA ARG A 185 16.64 -2.51 -7.53
C ARG A 185 16.08 -1.24 -6.87
N PRO A 186 15.08 -0.52 -7.41
CA PRO A 186 14.46 0.61 -6.72
C PRO A 186 13.80 0.24 -5.38
N GLN A 187 13.35 -1.00 -5.21
CA GLN A 187 12.69 -1.53 -4.02
C GLN A 187 13.72 -1.73 -2.90
N LEU A 188 14.93 -2.14 -3.26
CA LEU A 188 16.05 -2.14 -2.32
C LEU A 188 16.35 -0.72 -1.82
N GLN A 189 16.38 0.28 -2.71
CA GLN A 189 16.63 1.67 -2.29
C GLN A 189 15.52 2.20 -1.37
N TYR A 190 14.26 1.92 -1.72
CA TYR A 190 13.13 2.17 -0.84
C TYR A 190 13.32 1.50 0.54
N LEU A 191 13.71 0.23 0.58
CA LEU A 191 13.92 -0.48 1.84
C LEU A 191 15.06 0.12 2.68
N LEU A 192 16.20 0.43 2.06
CA LEU A 192 17.33 1.05 2.75
C LEU A 192 16.94 2.40 3.35
N GLY A 193 16.21 3.22 2.58
CA GLY A 193 15.68 4.48 3.05
C GLY A 193 14.67 4.35 4.19
N TYR A 194 13.78 3.35 4.12
CA TYR A 194 12.85 3.03 5.22
C TYR A 194 13.59 2.66 6.51
N ILE A 195 14.61 1.79 6.42
CA ILE A 195 15.41 1.37 7.58
C ILE A 195 16.14 2.57 8.18
N ALA A 196 16.76 3.41 7.35
CA ALA A 196 17.46 4.61 7.79
C ALA A 196 16.50 5.60 8.49
N LEU A 197 15.29 5.79 7.96
CA LEU A 197 14.28 6.66 8.59
C LEU A 197 13.93 6.19 10.00
N GLU A 198 13.62 4.91 10.17
CA GLU A 198 13.27 4.33 11.48
C GLU A 198 14.49 4.29 12.43
N ALA A 199 15.72 4.24 11.90
CA ALA A 199 16.95 4.33 12.67
C ALA A 199 17.34 5.77 13.08
N GLY A 200 16.61 6.80 12.62
CA GLY A 200 16.94 8.20 12.88
C GLY A 200 18.02 8.80 11.95
N GLU A 201 18.40 8.09 10.90
CA GLU A 201 19.46 8.46 9.94
C GLU A 201 18.86 9.25 8.77
N TYR A 202 18.31 10.43 9.07
CA TYR A 202 17.42 11.13 8.14
C TYR A 202 18.06 11.55 6.81
N ASP A 203 19.34 11.94 6.80
CA ASP A 203 20.06 12.29 5.57
C ASP A 203 20.23 11.07 4.65
N THR A 204 20.60 9.92 5.24
CA THR A 204 20.68 8.65 4.53
C THR A 204 19.31 8.22 4.03
N ALA A 205 18.27 8.37 4.86
CA ALA A 205 16.91 8.04 4.48
C ALA A 205 16.48 8.80 3.21
N ILE A 206 16.67 10.12 3.19
CA ILE A 206 16.33 10.97 2.03
C ILE A 206 17.14 10.53 0.81
N ALA A 207 18.46 10.39 0.94
CA ALA A 207 19.35 10.04 -0.17
C ALA A 207 18.99 8.69 -0.80
N GLU A 208 18.59 7.69 -0.01
CA GLU A 208 18.18 6.39 -0.56
C GLU A 208 16.75 6.41 -1.13
N LEU A 209 15.80 7.08 -0.47
CA LEU A 209 14.43 7.18 -0.96
C LEU A 209 14.35 7.93 -2.31
N GLU A 210 15.22 8.91 -2.54
CA GLU A 210 15.30 9.65 -3.81
C GLU A 210 15.84 8.82 -4.99
N LYS A 211 16.52 7.70 -4.72
CA LYS A 211 16.95 6.74 -5.74
C LYS A 211 15.87 5.69 -6.05
N GLY A 212 14.84 5.61 -5.21
CA GLY A 212 13.71 4.69 -5.37
C GLY A 212 12.61 5.25 -6.28
N TYR A 213 11.38 4.84 -6.02
CA TYR A 213 10.20 5.30 -6.78
C TYR A 213 9.73 6.69 -6.32
N VAL A 214 10.37 7.75 -6.79
CA VAL A 214 10.06 9.15 -6.41
C VAL A 214 8.70 9.67 -6.89
N THR A 215 7.96 8.88 -7.68
CA THR A 215 6.57 9.17 -8.07
C THR A 215 5.55 8.48 -7.16
N ASP A 216 5.98 7.54 -6.31
CA ASP A 216 5.11 6.84 -5.36
C ASP A 216 4.81 7.74 -4.16
N SER A 217 3.52 7.89 -3.84
CA SER A 217 3.04 8.76 -2.76
C SER A 217 3.56 8.35 -1.39
N PHE A 218 3.78 7.05 -1.16
CA PHE A 218 4.32 6.55 0.09
C PHE A 218 5.80 6.91 0.23
N VAL A 219 6.60 6.74 -0.82
CA VAL A 219 8.01 7.16 -0.82
C VAL A 219 8.13 8.66 -0.57
N LEU A 220 7.31 9.47 -1.25
CA LEU A 220 7.24 10.92 -1.01
C LEU A 220 6.86 11.25 0.43
N GLY A 221 5.91 10.52 1.02
CA GLY A 221 5.52 10.68 2.42
C GLY A 221 6.64 10.34 3.40
N LEU A 222 7.44 9.30 3.12
CA LEU A 222 8.61 8.96 3.94
C LEU A 222 9.69 10.05 3.87
N ILE A 223 9.94 10.62 2.68
CA ILE A 223 10.86 11.75 2.52
C ILE A 223 10.35 12.96 3.31
N ALA A 224 9.05 13.25 3.24
CA ALA A 224 8.43 14.34 4.01
C ALA A 224 8.62 14.15 5.52
N ARG A 225 8.38 12.93 6.03
CA ARG A 225 8.61 12.58 7.44
C ARG A 225 10.08 12.74 7.85
N ALA A 226 11.03 12.41 6.98
CA ALA A 226 12.46 12.62 7.24
C ALA A 226 12.79 14.11 7.41
N TYR A 227 12.30 14.97 6.50
CA TYR A 227 12.47 16.43 6.61
C TYR A 227 11.78 17.02 7.83
N GLU A 228 10.58 16.53 8.17
CA GLU A 228 9.87 16.91 9.38
C GLU A 228 10.68 16.61 10.65
N LYS A 229 11.28 15.41 10.74
CA LYS A 229 12.15 15.04 11.87
C LYS A 229 13.44 15.85 11.93
N LYS A 230 13.92 16.36 10.80
CA LYS A 230 15.02 17.34 10.72
C LYS A 230 14.61 18.78 11.03
N ALA A 231 13.33 19.04 11.32
CA ALA A 231 12.76 20.37 11.47
C ALA A 231 12.89 21.27 10.22
N ASP A 232 13.06 20.69 9.02
CA ASP A 232 12.98 21.42 7.76
C ASP A 232 11.52 21.50 7.30
N THR A 233 10.81 22.48 7.85
CA THR A 233 9.38 22.66 7.60
C THR A 233 9.08 23.01 6.14
N ALA A 234 10.02 23.68 5.45
CA ALA A 234 9.83 24.07 4.05
C ALA A 234 9.80 22.83 3.15
N LYS A 235 10.81 21.95 3.30
CA LYS A 235 10.88 20.71 2.53
C LYS A 235 9.80 19.71 2.93
N ALA A 236 9.52 19.54 4.22
CA ALA A 236 8.42 18.67 4.66
C ALA A 236 7.08 19.09 4.00
N THR A 237 6.76 20.38 4.03
CA THR A 237 5.55 20.92 3.40
C THR A 237 5.54 20.71 1.87
N GLU A 238 6.69 20.89 1.20
CA GLU A 238 6.82 20.65 -0.24
C GLU A 238 6.44 19.20 -0.60
N TYR A 239 7.01 18.21 0.09
CA TYR A 239 6.74 16.80 -0.20
C TYR A 239 5.33 16.37 0.22
N TYR A 240 4.81 16.81 1.38
CA TYR A 240 3.43 16.50 1.76
C TYR A 240 2.40 17.07 0.76
N ARG A 241 2.66 18.22 0.12
CA ARG A 241 1.81 18.71 -0.98
C ARG A 241 1.88 17.81 -2.23
N LYS A 242 3.04 17.23 -2.53
CA LYS A 242 3.16 16.23 -3.62
C LYS A 242 2.35 14.96 -3.29
N VAL A 243 2.36 14.52 -2.04
CA VAL A 243 1.53 13.40 -1.57
C VAL A 243 0.04 13.69 -1.76
N MET A 244 -0.42 14.90 -1.41
CA MET A 244 -1.82 15.31 -1.61
C MET A 244 -2.23 15.40 -3.10
N ALA A 245 -1.27 15.46 -4.02
CA ALA A 245 -1.54 15.41 -5.46
C ALA A 245 -1.72 13.97 -6.00
N ALA A 246 -1.50 12.94 -5.19
CA ALA A 246 -1.68 11.55 -5.61
C ALA A 246 -3.16 11.22 -5.89
N THR A 247 -3.44 10.65 -7.06
CA THR A 247 -4.80 10.30 -7.50
C THR A 247 -5.05 8.79 -7.56
N THR A 248 -4.08 7.98 -7.12
CA THR A 248 -4.20 6.51 -7.14
C THR A 248 -4.84 6.04 -5.84
N HIS A 249 -5.96 5.34 -5.92
CA HIS A 249 -6.58 4.67 -4.77
C HIS A 249 -5.81 3.40 -4.43
N SER A 250 -4.94 3.48 -3.42
CA SER A 250 -4.05 2.39 -3.00
C SER A 250 -3.70 2.51 -1.51
N ILE A 251 -3.16 1.43 -0.94
CA ILE A 251 -2.63 1.43 0.44
C ILE A 251 -1.55 2.51 0.61
N ASN A 252 -0.69 2.68 -0.39
CA ASN A 252 0.39 3.67 -0.38
C ASN A 252 -0.17 5.10 -0.24
N THR A 253 -1.18 5.44 -1.05
CA THR A 253 -1.86 6.74 -0.96
C THR A 253 -2.65 6.90 0.32
N ALA A 254 -3.29 5.84 0.81
CA ALA A 254 -4.08 5.87 2.04
C ALA A 254 -3.26 6.35 3.25
N PHE A 255 -2.13 5.69 3.52
CA PHE A 255 -1.28 6.07 4.66
C PHE A 255 -0.52 7.37 4.43
N SER A 256 -0.01 7.61 3.22
CA SER A 256 0.73 8.84 2.95
C SER A 256 -0.16 10.08 3.03
N GLN A 257 -1.40 10.03 2.52
CA GLN A 257 -2.35 11.12 2.68
C GLN A 257 -2.78 11.33 4.13
N GLN A 258 -2.89 10.27 4.93
CA GLN A 258 -3.14 10.42 6.36
C GLN A 258 -2.05 11.27 7.02
N TRP A 259 -0.77 10.94 6.79
CA TRP A 259 0.35 11.72 7.32
C TRP A 259 0.34 13.17 6.80
N ALA A 260 0.08 13.35 5.51
CA ALA A 260 0.03 14.67 4.91
C ALA A 260 -1.12 15.53 5.47
N ARG A 261 -2.32 14.97 5.65
CA ARG A 261 -3.47 15.67 6.24
C ARG A 261 -3.21 16.05 7.69
N GLU A 262 -2.64 15.14 8.48
CA GLU A 262 -2.27 15.40 9.87
C GLU A 262 -1.25 16.55 9.96
N TYR A 263 -0.17 16.49 9.17
CA TYR A 263 0.87 17.52 9.16
C TYR A 263 0.34 18.88 8.66
N LEU A 264 -0.41 18.88 7.56
CA LEU A 264 -0.95 20.09 6.93
C LEU A 264 -2.20 20.64 7.65
N LYS A 265 -2.71 19.94 8.68
CA LYS A 265 -3.95 20.28 9.40
C LYS A 265 -5.17 20.36 8.49
N GLN A 266 -5.29 19.41 7.56
CA GLN A 266 -6.43 19.28 6.65
C GLN A 266 -7.38 18.18 7.14
N PRO A 267 -8.70 18.33 6.92
CA PRO A 267 -9.68 17.27 7.21
C PRO A 267 -9.49 16.06 6.29
#